data_AF-A0A2E5WMV0-F1
#
_entry.id   AF-A0A2E5WMV0-F1
#
_cell.length_a   1.000
_cell.length_b   1.000
_cell.length_c   1.000
_cell.angle_alpha   90.00
_cell.angle_beta   90.00
_cell.angle_gamma   90.00
#
_symmetry.space_group_name_H-M   'P 1'
#
loop_
_entity.id
_entity.type
_entity.pdbx_description
1 polymer ?
#
loop_
_entity_poly.entity_id
_entity_poly.type
_entity_poly.pdbx_seq_one_letter_code
_entity_poly.pdbx_strand_id
1 'polypeptide(L)'
;MVNKPNLDNLFSFQPTDYLQERKSLHMIKRSESISLISLKILTGLDNTTLKRILSLTSLDLIYEETSKLNPGAFWDKDDFLKLYLVTMRKIDRITEKEPEAIIFDCDGTLVNTEEINDITLHKIGAKRNIPYNAVDKIINATKGMMFREPFFSTIREINRNFITEPDDFRQEYRAISRTLKRELGIQPSTGSTNIIQSGIEFIVASNTPKIIMEENARALQIPSHKMLSAHDLPDKKGKPSPKLFLLAAEKLNSTPDKTLVIEDSKTGIEAGLKGGFEVIIFNNGSNQEIISQYPELLSISDLSVLQYIIRHKDIFSQEEAIKRKVLANLQRTLNDNN
;
A
#
# COMPACT_ATOMS: atom_id res chain seq x y z
N MET A 1 -1.91 -7.04 -39.87
CA MET A 1 -2.21 -8.14 -38.95
C MET A 1 -1.15 -8.13 -37.87
N VAL A 2 -1.44 -7.48 -36.75
CA VAL A 2 -0.55 -7.43 -35.58
C VAL A 2 -1.19 -8.36 -34.55
N ASN A 3 -0.48 -9.41 -34.18
CA ASN A 3 -0.98 -10.42 -33.24
C ASN A 3 -1.32 -9.75 -31.89
N LYS A 4 -2.56 -9.93 -31.44
CA LYS A 4 -2.99 -9.63 -30.07
C LYS A 4 -2.16 -10.49 -29.11
N PRO A 5 -1.58 -9.94 -28.04
CA PRO A 5 -0.97 -10.76 -27.00
C PRO A 5 -2.06 -11.54 -26.26
N ASN A 6 -1.86 -12.86 -26.15
CA ASN A 6 -2.76 -13.75 -25.42
C ASN A 6 -2.57 -13.53 -23.90
N LEU A 7 -3.65 -13.17 -23.20
CA LEU A 7 -3.68 -12.90 -21.75
C LEU A 7 -3.75 -14.19 -20.90
N ASP A 8 -3.81 -15.37 -21.53
CA ASP A 8 -3.90 -16.66 -20.84
C ASP A 8 -2.66 -17.03 -20.00
N ASN A 9 -1.53 -16.33 -20.17
CA ASN A 9 -0.28 -16.61 -19.43
C ASN A 9 -0.14 -15.89 -18.08
N LEU A 10 -1.15 -15.16 -17.60
CA LEU A 10 -1.10 -14.49 -16.29
C LEU A 10 -1.11 -15.45 -15.08
N PHE A 11 -1.30 -16.76 -15.32
CA PHE A 11 -1.29 -17.79 -14.27
C PHE A 11 -0.12 -18.79 -14.35
N SER A 12 0.88 -18.57 -15.21
CA SER A 12 2.09 -19.39 -15.24
C SER A 12 3.33 -18.59 -15.63
N PHE A 13 4.20 -18.26 -14.67
CA PHE A 13 5.52 -17.73 -14.97
C PHE A 13 6.63 -18.46 -14.22
N GLN A 14 7.55 -19.02 -15.00
CA GLN A 14 8.89 -19.47 -14.60
C GLN A 14 9.91 -18.35 -14.88
N PRO A 15 11.04 -18.27 -14.14
CA PRO A 15 11.84 -17.06 -14.06
C PRO A 15 12.99 -17.02 -15.06
N THR A 16 12.77 -16.52 -16.27
CA THR A 16 13.80 -15.91 -17.14
C THR A 16 13.13 -15.25 -18.35
N ASP A 17 13.00 -13.91 -18.40
CA ASP A 17 12.90 -13.11 -19.65
C ASP A 17 12.91 -11.59 -19.37
N TYR A 18 14.09 -11.07 -19.05
CA TYR A 18 14.37 -9.70 -18.56
C TYR A 18 14.28 -8.57 -19.62
N LEU A 19 13.82 -8.85 -20.86
CA LEU A 19 13.74 -7.86 -21.96
C LEU A 19 12.31 -7.59 -22.47
N GLN A 20 11.33 -8.44 -22.15
CA GLN A 20 9.90 -8.09 -22.31
C GLN A 20 9.38 -7.17 -21.19
N GLU A 21 10.09 -7.14 -20.05
CA GLU A 21 9.74 -6.40 -18.84
C GLU A 21 9.47 -4.90 -19.04
N ARG A 22 10.13 -4.21 -19.98
CA ARG A 22 9.91 -2.75 -20.16
C ARG A 22 8.55 -2.38 -20.74
N LYS A 23 7.92 -3.24 -21.56
CA LYS A 23 6.55 -3.00 -22.05
C LYS A 23 5.51 -3.44 -21.01
N SER A 24 5.79 -4.53 -20.29
CA SER A 24 5.01 -5.00 -19.15
C SER A 24 4.97 -3.98 -18.01
N LEU A 25 6.10 -3.33 -17.70
CA LEU A 25 6.23 -2.28 -16.68
C LEU A 25 5.37 -1.04 -16.98
N HIS A 26 5.13 -0.71 -18.26
CA HIS A 26 4.21 0.37 -18.63
C HIS A 26 2.73 -0.05 -18.48
N MET A 27 2.42 -1.33 -18.74
CA MET A 27 1.08 -1.89 -18.49
C MET A 27 0.81 -2.12 -17.01
N ILE A 28 1.80 -2.52 -16.20
CA ILE A 28 1.71 -2.67 -14.75
C ILE A 28 1.51 -1.30 -14.09
N LYS A 29 2.33 -0.30 -14.46
CA LYS A 29 2.14 1.10 -14.02
C LYS A 29 0.79 1.67 -14.42
N ARG A 30 0.25 1.29 -15.59
CA ARG A 30 -1.13 1.62 -15.96
C ARG A 30 -2.09 0.88 -15.03
N SER A 31 -2.09 -0.46 -14.98
CA SER A 31 -3.00 -1.35 -14.22
C SER A 31 -3.18 -0.95 -12.74
N GLU A 32 -2.10 -0.53 -12.07
CA GLU A 32 -2.12 -0.12 -10.66
C GLU A 32 -2.70 1.30 -10.49
N SER A 33 -2.36 2.22 -11.41
CA SER A 33 -3.00 3.54 -11.50
C SER A 33 -4.48 3.46 -11.81
N ILE A 34 -4.91 2.42 -12.56
CA ILE A 34 -6.33 2.18 -12.87
C ILE A 34 -7.09 1.74 -11.62
N SER A 35 -6.52 0.90 -10.75
CA SER A 35 -7.23 0.38 -9.55
C SER A 35 -7.58 1.50 -8.59
N LEU A 36 -6.65 2.46 -8.55
CA LEU A 36 -6.70 3.71 -7.84
C LEU A 36 -7.65 4.73 -8.44
N ILE A 37 -7.80 4.76 -9.76
CA ILE A 37 -8.80 5.57 -10.45
C ILE A 37 -10.18 4.95 -10.26
N SER A 38 -10.34 3.62 -10.32
CA SER A 38 -11.60 2.95 -9.98
C SER A 38 -12.00 3.24 -8.53
N LEU A 39 -11.09 3.17 -7.56
CA LEU A 39 -11.38 3.50 -6.16
C LEU A 39 -11.58 5.00 -5.93
N LYS A 40 -10.77 5.90 -6.50
CA LYS A 40 -10.99 7.36 -6.39
C LYS A 40 -12.26 7.82 -7.09
N ILE A 41 -12.64 7.16 -8.20
CA ILE A 41 -13.96 7.33 -8.81
C ILE A 41 -15.00 6.85 -7.79
N LEU A 42 -14.91 5.62 -7.26
CA LEU A 42 -15.91 5.12 -6.30
C LEU A 42 -15.97 5.93 -4.97
N THR A 43 -14.87 6.48 -4.47
CA THR A 43 -14.78 7.20 -3.19
C THR A 43 -14.90 8.72 -3.30
N GLY A 44 -14.76 9.27 -4.52
CA GLY A 44 -15.01 10.68 -4.84
C GLY A 44 -16.45 10.95 -5.25
N LEU A 45 -17.27 9.91 -5.39
CA LEU A 45 -18.69 10.03 -5.72
C LEU A 45 -19.53 10.26 -4.48
N ASP A 46 -20.55 11.11 -4.60
CA ASP A 46 -21.55 11.23 -3.57
C ASP A 46 -22.30 9.90 -3.40
N ASN A 47 -22.86 9.68 -2.21
CA ASN A 47 -23.53 8.42 -1.86
C ASN A 47 -24.68 8.05 -2.81
N THR A 48 -25.34 9.01 -3.44
CA THR A 48 -26.41 8.75 -4.39
C THR A 48 -25.84 8.20 -5.68
N THR A 49 -24.77 8.82 -6.18
CA THR A 49 -24.08 8.39 -7.39
C THR A 49 -23.40 7.04 -7.20
N LEU A 50 -22.78 6.80 -6.04
CA LEU A 50 -22.21 5.48 -5.79
C LEU A 50 -23.30 4.41 -5.70
N LYS A 51 -24.35 4.61 -4.91
CA LYS A 51 -25.49 3.66 -4.87
C LYS A 51 -26.09 3.42 -6.24
N ARG A 52 -26.15 4.45 -7.10
CA ARG A 52 -26.60 4.32 -8.47
C ARG A 52 -25.68 3.42 -9.27
N ILE A 53 -24.37 3.68 -9.30
CA ILE A 53 -23.39 2.86 -10.04
C ILE A 53 -23.38 1.41 -9.54
N LEU A 54 -23.41 1.22 -8.22
CA LEU A 54 -23.48 -0.08 -7.57
C LEU A 54 -24.80 -0.82 -7.87
N SER A 55 -25.93 -0.11 -7.93
CA SER A 55 -27.20 -0.70 -8.33
C SER A 55 -27.27 -1.15 -9.80
N LEU A 56 -26.31 -0.77 -10.65
CA LEU A 56 -26.30 -1.14 -12.05
C LEU A 56 -26.00 -2.64 -12.20
N THR A 57 -26.91 -3.36 -12.84
CA THR A 57 -26.75 -4.79 -13.12
C THR A 57 -25.90 -5.06 -14.36
N SER A 58 -25.45 -4.02 -15.05
CA SER A 58 -24.68 -4.10 -16.28
C SER A 58 -23.33 -3.42 -16.11
N LEU A 59 -22.27 -4.18 -16.37
CA LEU A 59 -20.90 -3.68 -16.45
C LEU A 59 -20.75 -2.54 -17.48
N ASP A 60 -21.51 -2.59 -18.56
CA ASP A 60 -21.49 -1.58 -19.61
C ASP A 60 -21.99 -0.24 -19.10
N LEU A 61 -23.03 -0.26 -18.27
CA LEU A 61 -23.55 0.95 -17.64
C LEU A 61 -22.60 1.49 -16.57
N ILE A 62 -21.91 0.60 -15.83
CA ILE A 62 -20.86 1.00 -14.88
C ILE A 62 -19.72 1.69 -15.62
N TYR A 63 -19.24 1.12 -16.73
CA TYR A 63 -18.22 1.72 -17.58
C TYR A 63 -18.66 3.08 -18.16
N GLU A 64 -19.89 3.19 -18.68
CA GLU A 64 -20.40 4.44 -19.22
C GLU A 64 -20.52 5.54 -18.16
N GLU A 65 -21.10 5.24 -17.00
CA GLU A 65 -21.26 6.23 -15.92
C GLU A 65 -19.90 6.65 -15.34
N THR A 66 -18.96 5.71 -15.14
CA THR A 66 -17.60 6.03 -14.66
C THR A 66 -16.76 6.78 -15.70
N SER A 67 -16.92 6.49 -16.99
CA SER A 67 -16.23 7.21 -18.07
C SER A 67 -16.72 8.65 -18.23
N LYS A 68 -18.01 8.92 -18.00
CA LYS A 68 -18.55 10.30 -17.97
C LYS A 68 -17.93 11.14 -16.84
N LEU A 69 -17.61 10.50 -15.72
CA LEU A 69 -17.02 11.14 -14.55
C LEU A 69 -15.51 11.38 -14.70
N ASN A 70 -14.84 10.66 -15.62
CA ASN A 70 -13.42 10.83 -15.90
C ASN A 70 -13.09 10.69 -17.40
N PRO A 71 -13.50 11.66 -18.24
CA PRO A 71 -13.40 11.57 -19.70
C PRO A 71 -11.96 11.54 -20.25
N GLY A 72 -10.93 11.76 -19.41
CA GLY A 72 -9.52 11.67 -19.79
C GLY A 72 -8.85 10.33 -19.53
N ALA A 73 -9.56 9.37 -18.93
CA ALA A 73 -9.01 8.08 -18.57
C ALA A 73 -9.18 7.10 -19.74
N PHE A 74 -8.15 6.99 -20.59
CA PHE A 74 -8.13 6.09 -21.74
C PHE A 74 -7.94 4.63 -21.29
N TRP A 75 -9.04 3.95 -20.99
CA TRP A 75 -9.07 2.52 -20.74
C TRP A 75 -9.74 1.79 -21.89
N ASP A 76 -9.19 0.63 -22.25
CA ASP A 76 -10.01 -0.35 -22.95
C ASP A 76 -11.12 -0.82 -21.99
N LYS A 77 -12.34 -0.97 -22.52
CA LYS A 77 -13.52 -1.34 -21.73
C LYS A 77 -13.29 -2.67 -20.99
N ASP A 78 -12.69 -3.66 -21.63
CA ASP A 78 -12.48 -4.97 -21.02
C ASP A 78 -11.45 -4.90 -19.88
N ASP A 79 -10.42 -4.07 -20.02
CA ASP A 79 -9.41 -3.85 -18.98
C ASP A 79 -9.99 -3.14 -17.76
N PHE A 80 -10.84 -2.13 -17.97
CA PHE A 80 -11.55 -1.45 -16.88
C PHE A 80 -12.45 -2.43 -16.12
N LEU A 81 -13.21 -3.26 -16.84
CA LEU A 81 -14.16 -4.19 -16.22
C LEU A 81 -13.47 -5.30 -15.43
N LYS A 82 -12.42 -5.92 -15.99
CA LYS A 82 -11.60 -6.91 -15.27
C LYS A 82 -11.06 -6.33 -13.97
N LEU A 83 -10.57 -5.11 -14.03
CA LEU A 83 -10.01 -4.47 -12.87
C LEU A 83 -11.04 -4.09 -11.82
N TYR A 84 -12.18 -3.55 -12.24
CA TYR A 84 -13.29 -3.24 -11.35
C TYR A 84 -13.68 -4.49 -10.55
N LEU A 85 -13.80 -5.64 -11.21
CA LEU A 85 -14.15 -6.91 -10.55
C LEU A 85 -13.08 -7.41 -9.59
N VAL A 86 -11.81 -7.34 -9.98
CA VAL A 86 -10.69 -7.70 -9.11
C VAL A 86 -10.66 -6.80 -7.88
N THR A 87 -10.86 -5.50 -8.08
CA THR A 87 -10.89 -4.52 -7.00
C THR A 87 -12.07 -4.77 -6.05
N MET A 88 -13.27 -5.00 -6.60
CA MET A 88 -14.45 -5.33 -5.80
C MET A 88 -14.29 -6.63 -5.02
N ARG A 89 -13.70 -7.67 -5.61
CA ARG A 89 -13.41 -8.91 -4.87
C ARG A 89 -12.45 -8.69 -3.69
N LYS A 90 -11.46 -7.81 -3.85
CA LYS A 90 -10.55 -7.45 -2.75
C LYS A 90 -11.28 -6.67 -1.65
N ILE A 91 -12.16 -5.73 -2.04
CA ILE A 91 -13.01 -4.99 -1.10
C ILE A 91 -13.95 -5.94 -0.37
N ASP A 92 -14.56 -6.91 -1.06
CA ASP A 92 -15.45 -7.91 -0.47
C ASP A 92 -14.73 -8.74 0.59
N ARG A 93 -13.53 -9.24 0.28
CA ARG A 93 -12.70 -9.95 1.27
C ARG A 93 -12.45 -9.10 2.53
N ILE A 94 -12.29 -7.79 2.37
CA ILE A 94 -12.09 -6.86 3.48
C ILE A 94 -13.40 -6.65 4.25
N THR A 95 -14.52 -6.42 3.57
CA THR A 95 -15.80 -6.10 4.20
C THR A 95 -16.48 -7.31 4.83
N GLU A 96 -16.32 -8.52 4.28
CA GLU A 96 -16.79 -9.80 4.85
C GLU A 96 -16.19 -10.09 6.22
N LYS A 97 -14.95 -9.63 6.44
CA LYS A 97 -14.29 -9.73 7.74
C LYS A 97 -14.92 -8.80 8.78
N GLU A 98 -15.70 -7.80 8.37
CA GLU A 98 -16.26 -6.77 9.24
C GLU A 98 -15.21 -6.16 10.18
N PRO A 99 -14.18 -5.50 9.65
CA PRO A 99 -13.11 -4.97 10.46
C PRO A 99 -13.63 -3.93 11.46
N GLU A 100 -13.15 -4.03 12.70
CA GLU A 100 -13.55 -3.18 13.82
C GLU A 100 -12.45 -2.17 14.18
N ALA A 101 -11.21 -2.47 13.82
CA ALA A 101 -10.06 -1.62 14.13
C ALA A 101 -9.02 -1.61 13.00
N ILE A 102 -8.15 -0.59 13.03
CA ILE A 102 -7.06 -0.42 12.07
C ILE A 102 -5.72 -0.28 12.77
N ILE A 103 -4.72 -1.01 12.29
CA ILE A 103 -3.31 -0.79 12.62
C ILE A 103 -2.66 -0.09 11.42
N PHE A 104 -2.15 1.12 11.64
CA PHE A 104 -1.40 1.85 10.64
C PHE A 104 0.11 1.69 10.86
N ASP A 105 0.87 1.48 9.80
CA ASP A 105 2.26 1.96 9.82
C ASP A 105 2.31 3.50 9.81
N CYS A 106 3.46 4.07 10.20
CA CYS A 106 3.66 5.50 10.24
C CYS A 106 4.40 6.05 9.01
N ASP A 107 5.65 5.61 8.81
CA ASP A 107 6.63 6.24 7.93
C ASP A 107 6.46 5.69 6.51
N GLY A 108 6.03 6.53 5.57
CA GLY A 108 5.68 6.09 4.23
C GLY A 108 4.21 5.68 4.09
N THR A 109 3.49 5.50 5.21
CA THR A 109 2.04 5.22 5.25
C THR A 109 1.22 6.44 5.69
N LEU A 110 1.24 6.82 6.97
CA LEU A 110 0.47 7.98 7.48
C LEU A 110 1.15 9.32 7.19
N VAL A 111 2.47 9.32 7.06
CA VAL A 111 3.25 10.51 6.74
C VAL A 111 4.26 10.22 5.65
N ASN A 112 4.48 11.20 4.78
CA ASN A 112 5.46 11.07 3.71
C ASN A 112 6.87 11.37 4.25
N THR A 113 7.61 10.30 4.55
CA THR A 113 9.02 10.35 4.95
C THR A 113 9.96 9.76 3.90
N GLU A 114 9.42 9.13 2.86
CA GLU A 114 10.20 8.37 1.87
C GLU A 114 11.12 9.27 1.06
N GLU A 115 10.62 10.43 0.60
CA GLU A 115 11.45 11.40 -0.12
C GLU A 115 12.64 11.87 0.73
N ILE A 116 12.42 12.12 2.03
CA ILE A 116 13.49 12.52 2.95
C ILE A 116 14.50 11.39 3.14
N ASN A 117 14.02 10.14 3.25
CA ASN A 117 14.86 8.96 3.40
C ASN A 117 15.74 8.76 2.16
N ASP A 118 15.16 8.88 0.97
CA ASP A 118 15.85 8.75 -0.31
C ASP A 118 16.93 9.82 -0.46
N ILE A 119 16.59 11.09 -0.24
CA ILE A 119 17.56 12.20 -0.29
C ILE A 119 18.67 11.98 0.76
N THR A 120 18.33 11.49 1.95
CA THR A 120 19.31 11.21 3.01
C THR A 120 20.32 10.15 2.55
N LEU A 121 19.84 9.02 2.00
CA LEU A 121 20.68 7.93 1.54
C LEU A 121 21.51 8.32 0.31
N HIS A 122 20.97 9.13 -0.61
CA HIS A 122 21.74 9.68 -1.73
C HIS A 122 22.82 10.66 -1.27
N LYS A 123 22.55 11.52 -0.26
CA LYS A 123 23.60 12.39 0.32
C LYS A 123 24.72 11.57 0.96
N ILE A 124 24.39 10.50 1.68
CA ILE A 124 25.37 9.55 2.26
C ILE A 124 26.18 8.84 1.18
N GLY A 125 25.51 8.37 0.12
CA GLY A 125 26.14 7.70 -1.02
C GLY A 125 27.08 8.62 -1.79
N ALA A 126 26.66 9.86 -2.06
CA ALA A 126 27.49 10.86 -2.74
C ALA A 126 28.79 11.16 -1.99
N LYS A 127 28.73 11.32 -0.66
CA LYS A 127 29.93 11.51 0.18
C LYS A 127 30.92 10.34 0.12
N ARG A 128 30.41 9.13 -0.15
CA ARG A 128 31.18 7.89 -0.23
C ARG A 128 31.52 7.48 -1.66
N ASN A 129 31.26 8.35 -2.65
CA ASN A 129 31.45 8.07 -4.08
C ASN A 129 30.73 6.79 -4.54
N ILE A 130 29.56 6.50 -3.97
CA ILE A 130 28.75 5.34 -4.33
C ILE A 130 27.90 5.70 -5.56
N PRO A 131 27.90 4.88 -6.62
CA PRO A 131 27.06 5.09 -7.79
C PRO A 131 25.58 5.23 -7.42
N TYR A 132 24.88 6.18 -8.06
CA TYR A 132 23.47 6.48 -7.78
C TYR A 132 22.58 5.22 -7.82
N ASN A 133 22.73 4.39 -8.84
CA ASN A 133 21.98 3.14 -9.01
C ASN A 133 22.25 2.10 -7.91
N ALA A 134 23.42 2.13 -7.26
CA ALA A 134 23.69 1.27 -6.11
C ALA A 134 22.99 1.79 -4.86
N VAL A 135 22.85 3.12 -4.72
CA VAL A 135 22.04 3.72 -3.66
C VAL A 135 20.56 3.41 -3.84
N ASP A 136 20.02 3.48 -5.06
CA ASP A 136 18.62 3.10 -5.36
C ASP A 136 18.33 1.66 -4.91
N LYS A 137 19.25 0.73 -5.22
CA LYS A 137 19.14 -0.67 -4.77
C LYS A 137 19.12 -0.79 -3.24
N ILE A 138 19.95 -0.01 -2.55
CA ILE A 138 19.98 0.04 -1.09
C ILE A 138 18.65 0.56 -0.54
N ILE A 139 18.14 1.67 -1.08
CA ILE A 139 16.85 2.26 -0.70
C ILE A 139 15.74 1.20 -0.81
N ASN A 140 15.61 0.59 -1.99
CA ASN A 140 14.55 -0.39 -2.24
C ASN A 140 14.67 -1.63 -1.33
N ALA A 141 15.88 -2.13 -1.11
CA ALA A 141 16.11 -3.33 -0.33
C ALA A 141 15.97 -3.12 1.19
N THR A 142 16.07 -1.87 1.67
CA THR A 142 16.10 -1.56 3.11
C THR A 142 14.85 -0.84 3.63
N LYS A 143 13.88 -0.56 2.76
CA LYS A 143 12.64 0.13 3.10
C LYS A 143 11.87 -0.57 4.23
N GLY A 144 11.48 0.18 5.25
CA GLY A 144 10.76 -0.30 6.45
C GLY A 144 11.62 -1.07 7.47
N MET A 145 12.90 -1.34 7.20
CA MET A 145 13.75 -2.10 8.11
C MET A 145 14.24 -1.27 9.30
N MET A 146 14.40 -1.92 10.46
CA MET A 146 15.11 -1.33 11.60
C MET A 146 16.62 -1.26 11.31
N PHE A 147 17.31 -0.22 11.79
CA PHE A 147 18.77 -0.07 11.71
C PHE A 147 19.50 -1.06 12.66
N ARG A 148 19.48 -2.34 12.29
CA ARG A 148 20.10 -3.48 12.99
C ARG A 148 20.78 -4.40 11.97
N GLU A 149 21.38 -5.50 12.41
CA GLU A 149 22.19 -6.35 11.53
C GLU A 149 21.55 -6.73 10.20
N PRO A 150 20.26 -7.12 10.10
CA PRO A 150 19.63 -7.40 8.80
C PRO A 150 19.74 -6.22 7.81
N PHE A 151 19.54 -4.99 8.29
CA PHE A 151 19.68 -3.78 7.46
C PHE A 151 21.12 -3.59 6.99
N PHE A 152 22.09 -3.67 7.93
CA PHE A 152 23.49 -3.46 7.56
C PHE A 152 24.03 -4.60 6.69
N SER A 153 23.59 -5.85 6.88
CA SER A 153 23.97 -6.98 6.04
C SER A 153 23.45 -6.80 4.62
N THR A 154 22.19 -6.41 4.45
CA THR A 154 21.60 -6.14 3.12
C THR A 154 22.38 -5.04 2.40
N ILE A 155 22.74 -3.97 3.09
CA ILE A 155 23.56 -2.92 2.48
C ILE A 155 24.95 -3.43 2.11
N ARG A 156 25.62 -4.21 2.98
CA ARG A 156 26.95 -4.75 2.69
C ARG A 156 26.94 -5.70 1.50
N GLU A 157 25.88 -6.47 1.31
CA GLU A 157 25.68 -7.34 0.15
C GLU A 157 25.56 -6.54 -1.15
N ILE A 158 24.82 -5.43 -1.13
CA ILE A 158 24.64 -4.57 -2.31
C ILE A 158 25.89 -3.74 -2.58
N ASN A 159 26.45 -3.12 -1.54
CA ASN A 159 27.67 -2.33 -1.60
C ASN A 159 28.36 -2.25 -0.24
N ARG A 160 29.39 -3.08 -0.04
CA ARG A 160 30.21 -3.12 1.18
C ARG A 160 30.84 -1.79 1.60
N ASN A 161 31.01 -0.83 0.67
CA ASN A 161 31.65 0.45 0.94
C ASN A 161 30.63 1.53 1.36
N PHE A 162 29.32 1.26 1.31
CA PHE A 162 28.30 2.24 1.69
C PHE A 162 28.23 2.47 3.21
N ILE A 163 28.52 1.44 4.01
CA ILE A 163 28.64 1.56 5.47
C ILE A 163 30.08 1.27 5.86
N THR A 164 30.67 2.17 6.64
CA THR A 164 31.93 1.93 7.33
C THR A 164 31.64 1.17 8.63
N GLU A 165 30.93 1.82 9.55
CA GLU A 165 30.51 1.28 10.84
C GLU A 165 29.02 1.56 11.10
N PRO A 166 28.27 0.62 11.72
CA PRO A 166 26.84 0.80 11.97
C PRO A 166 26.49 2.06 12.79
N ASP A 167 27.26 2.38 13.83
CA ASP A 167 26.96 3.53 14.70
C ASP A 167 27.29 4.87 14.05
N ASP A 168 28.33 4.93 13.24
CA ASP A 168 28.66 6.12 12.44
C ASP A 168 27.58 6.38 11.40
N PHE A 169 27.13 5.32 10.71
CA PHE A 169 26.01 5.41 9.77
C PHE A 169 24.74 5.93 10.45
N ARG A 170 24.37 5.37 11.61
CA ARG A 170 23.19 5.81 12.37
C ARG A 170 23.27 7.29 12.74
N GLN A 171 24.44 7.76 13.20
CA GLN A 171 24.65 9.15 13.58
C GLN A 171 24.55 10.08 12.38
N GLU A 172 25.23 9.75 11.28
CA GLU A 172 25.20 10.55 10.05
C GLU A 172 23.80 10.61 9.44
N TYR A 173 23.14 9.46 9.32
CA TYR A 173 21.76 9.38 8.81
C TYR A 173 20.84 10.27 9.63
N ARG A 174 20.89 10.19 10.97
CA ARG A 174 20.06 11.01 11.85
C ARG A 174 20.36 12.50 11.70
N ALA A 175 21.63 12.89 11.56
CA ALA A 175 22.02 14.28 11.37
C ALA A 175 21.46 14.85 10.05
N ILE A 176 21.64 14.13 8.93
CA ILE A 176 21.16 14.56 7.61
C ILE A 176 19.62 14.57 7.58
N SER A 177 18.99 13.48 8.01
CA SER A 177 17.53 13.32 8.04
C SER A 177 16.88 14.42 8.90
N ARG A 178 17.41 14.71 10.09
CA ARG A 178 16.88 15.79 10.94
C ARG A 178 16.98 17.17 10.29
N THR A 179 18.05 17.44 9.56
CA THR A 179 18.17 18.71 8.82
C THR A 179 17.16 18.80 7.70
N LEU A 180 17.02 17.75 6.88
CA LEU A 180 16.02 17.69 5.81
C LEU A 180 14.60 17.81 6.33
N LYS A 181 14.26 17.15 7.45
CA LYS A 181 12.94 17.27 8.09
C LYS A 181 12.61 18.71 8.51
N ARG A 182 13.61 19.48 8.96
CA ARG A 182 13.42 20.89 9.32
C ARG A 182 13.28 21.79 8.08
N GLU A 183 13.99 21.47 7.01
CA GLU A 183 14.00 22.26 5.77
C GLU A 183 12.76 22.01 4.90
N LEU A 184 12.36 20.75 4.75
CA LEU A 184 11.29 20.31 3.84
C LEU A 184 9.94 20.13 4.56
N GLY A 185 9.97 19.88 5.87
CA GLY A 185 8.80 19.44 6.63
C GLY A 185 8.41 18.01 6.33
N ILE A 186 7.50 17.45 7.13
CA ILE A 186 6.86 16.16 6.88
C ILE A 186 5.38 16.42 6.67
N GLN A 187 4.85 15.94 5.55
CA GLN A 187 3.44 16.10 5.21
C GLN A 187 2.67 14.82 5.53
N PRO A 188 1.43 14.93 6.05
CA PRO A 188 0.48 13.82 6.06
C PRO A 188 0.34 13.20 4.67
N SER A 189 0.31 11.88 4.60
CA SER A 189 -0.05 11.19 3.36
C SER A 189 -1.51 11.47 3.00
N THR A 190 -1.86 11.34 1.72
CA THR A 190 -3.23 11.59 1.22
C THR A 190 -4.28 10.82 2.04
N GLY A 191 -5.27 11.54 2.57
CA GLY A 191 -6.36 10.97 3.36
C GLY A 191 -6.04 10.65 4.83
N SER A 192 -4.79 10.82 5.28
CA SER A 192 -4.38 10.50 6.66
C SER A 192 -5.15 11.30 7.70
N THR A 193 -5.29 12.62 7.50
CA THR A 193 -6.08 13.46 8.42
C THR A 193 -7.54 12.99 8.48
N ASN A 194 -8.15 12.66 7.34
CA ASN A 194 -9.53 12.19 7.27
C ASN A 194 -9.74 10.87 8.02
N ILE A 195 -8.86 9.89 7.81
CA ILE A 195 -9.03 8.57 8.43
C ILE A 195 -8.76 8.62 9.93
N ILE A 196 -7.77 9.40 10.39
CA ILE A 196 -7.47 9.58 11.81
C ILE A 196 -8.62 10.28 12.54
N GLN A 197 -9.32 11.20 11.88
CA GLN A 197 -10.48 11.92 12.43
C GLN A 197 -11.82 11.20 12.18
N SER A 198 -11.80 10.01 11.57
CA SER A 198 -13.03 9.30 11.17
C SER A 198 -13.81 8.70 12.34
N GLY A 199 -13.20 8.59 13.52
CA GLY A 199 -13.77 7.91 14.69
C GLY A 199 -13.66 6.38 14.64
N ILE A 200 -13.03 5.81 13.61
CA ILE A 200 -12.67 4.38 13.57
C ILE A 200 -11.54 4.15 14.58
N GLU A 201 -11.63 3.06 15.36
CA GLU A 201 -10.62 2.75 16.37
C GLU A 201 -9.31 2.30 15.69
N PHE A 202 -8.19 2.85 16.14
CA PHE A 202 -6.91 2.62 15.49
C PHE A 202 -5.71 2.75 16.42
N ILE A 203 -4.61 2.14 16.02
CA ILE A 203 -3.28 2.32 16.62
C ILE A 203 -2.21 2.42 15.53
N VAL A 204 -1.15 3.18 15.79
CA VAL A 204 0.01 3.29 14.92
C VAL A 204 1.10 2.36 15.44
N ALA A 205 1.70 1.56 14.56
CA ALA A 205 2.69 0.56 14.92
C ALA A 205 3.86 0.56 13.93
N SER A 206 5.02 1.08 14.37
CA SER A 206 6.18 1.33 13.50
C SER A 206 7.47 0.68 14.00
N ASN A 207 8.38 0.37 13.08
CA ASN A 207 9.77 0.00 13.36
C ASN A 207 10.63 1.18 13.87
N THR A 208 10.13 2.41 13.74
CA THR A 208 10.79 3.65 14.14
C THR A 208 10.72 3.88 15.66
N PRO A 209 11.79 4.38 16.32
CA PRO A 209 11.75 4.78 17.72
C PRO A 209 10.60 5.75 18.02
N LYS A 210 9.88 5.54 19.13
CA LYS A 210 8.64 6.27 19.45
C LYS A 210 8.78 7.80 19.34
N ILE A 211 9.84 8.37 19.89
CA ILE A 211 10.09 9.82 19.84
C ILE A 211 10.22 10.36 18.40
N ILE A 212 10.79 9.58 17.49
CA ILE A 212 10.94 9.96 16.07
C ILE A 212 9.60 9.81 15.36
N MET A 213 8.86 8.73 15.64
CA MET A 213 7.53 8.51 15.10
C MET A 213 6.56 9.65 15.50
N GLU A 214 6.56 10.05 16.78
CA GLU A 214 5.77 11.20 17.28
C GLU A 214 6.18 12.52 16.63
N GLU A 215 7.48 12.73 16.41
CA GLU A 215 7.99 13.90 15.69
C GLU A 215 7.50 13.92 14.22
N ASN A 216 7.59 12.78 13.53
CA ASN A 216 7.19 12.67 12.13
C ASN A 216 5.68 12.85 11.95
N ALA A 217 4.87 12.25 12.84
CA ALA A 217 3.41 12.30 12.78
C ALA A 217 2.80 13.51 13.51
N ARG A 218 3.60 14.51 13.91
CA ARG A 218 3.14 15.64 14.74
C ARG A 218 1.93 16.36 14.14
N ALA A 219 1.90 16.53 12.81
CA ALA A 219 0.80 17.20 12.10
C ALA A 219 -0.56 16.47 12.24
N LEU A 220 -0.54 15.16 12.47
CA LEU A 220 -1.74 14.33 12.65
C LEU A 220 -2.27 14.35 14.09
N GLN A 221 -1.50 14.89 15.05
CA GLN A 221 -1.90 15.02 16.45
C GLN A 221 -2.37 13.70 17.09
N ILE A 222 -1.77 12.58 16.68
CA ILE A 222 -2.11 11.25 17.20
C ILE A 222 -1.64 11.17 18.67
N PRO A 223 -2.51 10.79 19.61
CA PRO A 223 -2.12 10.64 21.01
C PRO A 223 -1.01 9.60 21.19
N SER A 224 -0.02 9.89 22.04
CA SER A 224 1.12 9.00 22.29
C SER A 224 0.72 7.58 22.74
N HIS A 225 -0.41 7.41 23.42
CA HIS A 225 -0.91 6.08 23.83
C HIS A 225 -1.42 5.23 22.65
N LYS A 226 -1.71 5.85 21.50
CA LYS A 226 -2.07 5.19 20.24
C LYS A 226 -0.85 4.92 19.35
N MET A 227 0.37 5.06 19.86
CA MET A 227 1.60 4.88 19.07
C MET A 227 2.52 3.84 19.73
N LEU A 228 2.81 2.76 19.00
CA LEU A 228 3.69 1.67 19.41
C LEU A 228 4.95 1.63 18.55
N SER A 229 6.09 1.54 19.21
CA SER A 229 7.37 1.32 18.55
C SER A 229 7.82 -0.13 18.74
N ALA A 230 8.37 -0.74 17.69
CA ALA A 230 9.12 -1.99 17.80
C ALA A 230 10.27 -1.93 18.82
N HIS A 231 10.79 -0.73 19.11
CA HIS A 231 11.84 -0.52 20.09
C HIS A 231 11.38 -0.71 21.54
N ASP A 232 10.06 -0.64 21.78
CA ASP A 232 9.44 -0.81 23.09
C ASP A 232 9.08 -2.29 23.37
N LEU A 233 9.22 -3.18 22.38
CA LEU A 233 9.03 -4.61 22.56
C LEU A 233 10.17 -5.21 23.41
N PRO A 234 9.90 -6.18 24.30
CA PRO A 234 10.93 -6.79 25.15
C PRO A 234 12.09 -7.40 24.37
N ASP A 235 11.82 -8.04 23.23
CA ASP A 235 12.85 -8.62 22.35
C ASP A 235 13.37 -7.63 21.30
N LYS A 236 12.75 -6.44 21.21
CA LYS A 236 13.02 -5.40 20.23
C LYS A 236 13.00 -5.92 18.78
N LYS A 237 12.24 -6.98 18.51
CA LYS A 237 12.08 -7.57 17.17
C LYS A 237 10.87 -6.94 16.49
N GLY A 238 11.14 -5.97 15.63
CA GLY A 238 10.13 -5.34 14.78
C GLY A 238 9.72 -6.18 13.58
N LYS A 239 9.04 -5.53 12.64
CA LYS A 239 8.66 -6.09 11.33
C LYS A 239 9.92 -6.62 10.62
N PRO A 240 9.89 -7.82 10.02
CA PRO A 240 8.72 -8.60 9.59
C PRO A 240 8.16 -9.58 10.64
N SER A 241 8.54 -9.47 11.91
CA SER A 241 7.86 -10.23 12.97
C SER A 241 6.43 -9.71 13.15
N PRO A 242 5.41 -10.58 13.29
CA PRO A 242 4.03 -10.15 13.52
C PRO A 242 3.79 -9.59 14.93
N LYS A 243 4.73 -9.75 15.86
CA LYS A 243 4.56 -9.44 17.29
C LYS A 243 4.10 -8.01 17.55
N LEU A 244 4.65 -7.04 16.80
CA LEU A 244 4.26 -5.64 16.96
C LEU A 244 2.77 -5.43 16.61
N PHE A 245 2.30 -6.04 15.53
CA PHE A 245 0.91 -5.96 15.11
C PHE A 245 -0.04 -6.78 15.99
N LEU A 246 0.40 -7.93 16.48
CA LEU A 246 -0.36 -8.71 17.46
C LEU A 246 -0.56 -7.92 18.78
N LEU A 247 0.48 -7.25 19.28
CA LEU A 247 0.37 -6.37 20.44
C LEU A 247 -0.55 -5.17 20.17
N ALA A 248 -0.48 -4.62 18.96
CA ALA A 248 -1.36 -3.54 18.53
C ALA A 248 -2.84 -3.96 18.54
N ALA A 249 -3.16 -5.14 18.00
CA ALA A 249 -4.51 -5.71 18.02
C ALA A 249 -5.01 -5.97 19.45
N GLU A 250 -4.15 -6.52 20.31
CA GLU A 250 -4.46 -6.72 21.72
C GLU A 250 -4.83 -5.40 22.41
N LYS A 251 -4.07 -4.32 22.18
CA LYS A 251 -4.37 -2.99 22.74
C LYS A 251 -5.65 -2.37 22.19
N LEU A 252 -6.07 -2.76 20.99
CA LEU A 252 -7.33 -2.38 20.39
C LEU A 252 -8.51 -3.25 20.89
N ASN A 253 -8.24 -4.27 21.72
CA ASN A 253 -9.21 -5.30 22.09
C ASN A 253 -9.85 -5.99 20.86
N SER A 254 -9.05 -6.20 19.81
CA SER A 254 -9.49 -6.82 18.56
C SER A 254 -8.64 -8.04 18.20
N THR A 255 -9.14 -8.87 17.29
CA THR A 255 -8.45 -10.05 16.77
C THR A 255 -7.86 -9.77 15.39
N PRO A 256 -6.85 -10.55 14.93
CA PRO A 256 -6.25 -10.33 13.62
C PRO A 256 -7.22 -10.39 12.44
N ASP A 257 -8.25 -11.26 12.51
CA ASP A 257 -9.28 -11.38 11.49
C ASP A 257 -10.24 -10.18 11.45
N LYS A 258 -10.36 -9.43 12.55
CA LYS A 258 -11.18 -8.21 12.69
C LYS A 258 -10.37 -6.91 12.62
N THR A 259 -9.07 -6.99 12.34
CA THR A 259 -8.17 -5.83 12.31
C THR A 259 -7.51 -5.69 10.94
N LEU A 260 -7.58 -4.50 10.36
CA LEU A 260 -6.85 -4.17 9.13
C LEU A 260 -5.44 -3.69 9.46
N VAL A 261 -4.45 -4.11 8.67
CA VAL A 261 -3.10 -3.52 8.68
C VAL A 261 -2.91 -2.71 7.41
N ILE A 262 -2.51 -1.44 7.56
CA ILE A 262 -2.19 -0.54 6.45
C ILE A 262 -0.68 -0.30 6.41
N GLU A 263 -0.04 -0.64 5.29
CA GLU A 263 1.43 -0.70 5.20
C GLU A 263 1.94 -0.39 3.79
N ASP A 264 3.13 0.19 3.65
CA ASP A 264 3.75 0.53 2.36
C ASP A 264 5.04 -0.26 2.06
N SER A 265 5.60 -0.94 3.05
CA SER A 265 6.87 -1.66 3.02
C SER A 265 6.68 -3.18 2.95
N LYS A 266 7.65 -3.87 2.34
CA LYS A 266 7.66 -5.34 2.30
C LYS A 266 7.69 -5.94 3.70
N THR A 267 8.50 -5.37 4.61
CA THR A 267 8.66 -5.92 5.94
C THR A 267 7.36 -5.88 6.75
N GLY A 268 6.59 -4.80 6.64
CA GLY A 268 5.32 -4.72 7.34
C GLY A 268 4.21 -5.49 6.67
N ILE A 269 4.15 -5.55 5.34
CA ILE A 269 3.23 -6.46 4.64
C ILE A 269 3.45 -7.90 5.13
N GLU A 270 4.70 -8.36 5.16
CA GLU A 270 5.03 -9.69 5.69
C GLU A 270 4.63 -9.86 7.16
N ALA A 271 4.82 -8.85 8.01
CA ALA A 271 4.42 -8.89 9.41
C ALA A 271 2.90 -9.03 9.56
N GLY A 272 2.12 -8.29 8.77
CA GLY A 272 0.66 -8.37 8.76
C GLY A 272 0.18 -9.75 8.32
N LEU A 273 0.70 -10.25 7.20
CA LEU A 273 0.34 -11.57 6.67
C LEU A 273 0.72 -12.70 7.64
N LYS A 274 1.93 -12.67 8.22
CA LYS A 274 2.37 -13.65 9.23
C LYS A 274 1.54 -13.60 10.52
N GLY A 275 0.92 -12.46 10.81
CA GLY A 275 0.04 -12.26 11.95
C GLY A 275 -1.41 -12.68 11.72
N GLY A 276 -1.77 -13.08 10.49
CA GLY A 276 -3.15 -13.42 10.12
C GLY A 276 -4.05 -12.21 9.87
N PHE A 277 -3.46 -11.01 9.71
CA PHE A 277 -4.21 -9.79 9.43
C PHE A 277 -4.63 -9.70 7.96
N GLU A 278 -5.71 -8.98 7.69
CA GLU A 278 -5.97 -8.44 6.36
C GLU A 278 -5.07 -7.23 6.12
N VAL A 279 -4.23 -7.28 5.09
CA VAL A 279 -3.27 -6.21 4.78
C VAL A 279 -3.74 -5.42 3.56
N ILE A 280 -3.75 -4.10 3.70
CA ILE A 280 -3.96 -3.15 2.60
C ILE A 280 -2.65 -2.38 2.39
N ILE A 281 -2.18 -2.36 1.15
CA ILE A 281 -0.97 -1.65 0.79
C ILE A 281 -1.28 -0.18 0.60
N PHE A 282 -0.56 0.70 1.29
CA PHE A 282 -0.56 2.11 0.97
C PHE A 282 0.46 2.40 -0.14
N ASN A 283 -0.02 2.78 -1.32
CA ASN A 283 0.81 3.21 -2.43
C ASN A 283 1.24 4.67 -2.22
N ASN A 284 2.50 4.84 -1.83
CA ASN A 284 3.11 6.17 -1.65
C ASN A 284 3.88 6.65 -2.89
N GLY A 285 3.74 5.96 -4.03
CA GLY A 285 4.41 6.28 -5.29
C GLY A 285 5.84 5.73 -5.39
N SER A 286 6.44 5.27 -4.29
CA SER A 286 7.82 4.79 -4.21
C SER A 286 7.92 3.28 -3.98
N ASN A 287 6.80 2.55 -3.98
CA ASN A 287 6.71 1.14 -3.61
C ASN A 287 6.05 0.25 -4.68
N GLN A 288 6.10 0.64 -5.95
CA GLN A 288 5.48 -0.13 -7.05
C GLN A 288 6.02 -1.56 -7.18
N GLU A 289 7.33 -1.75 -6.96
CA GLU A 289 7.93 -3.10 -6.96
C GLU A 289 7.40 -3.98 -5.83
N ILE A 290 6.94 -3.39 -4.71
CA ILE A 290 6.35 -4.12 -3.60
C ILE A 290 4.91 -4.47 -3.93
N ILE A 291 4.13 -3.53 -4.49
CA ILE A 291 2.73 -3.76 -4.89
C ILE A 291 2.64 -4.92 -5.88
N SER A 292 3.53 -4.98 -6.86
CA SER A 292 3.55 -6.06 -7.86
C SER A 292 3.91 -7.45 -7.30
N GLN A 293 4.57 -7.51 -6.14
CA GLN A 293 4.85 -8.76 -5.41
C GLN A 293 3.63 -9.31 -4.66
N TYR A 294 2.61 -8.48 -4.42
CA TYR A 294 1.40 -8.82 -3.67
C TYR A 294 0.11 -8.44 -4.43
N PRO A 295 -0.07 -8.95 -5.66
CA PRO A 295 -1.19 -8.57 -6.52
C PRO A 295 -2.57 -8.96 -5.96
N GLU A 296 -2.62 -9.85 -4.97
CA GLU A 296 -3.83 -10.27 -4.26
C GLU A 296 -4.28 -9.28 -3.17
N LEU A 297 -3.41 -8.37 -2.73
CA LEU A 297 -3.74 -7.36 -1.73
C LEU A 297 -4.40 -6.13 -2.37
N LEU A 298 -5.26 -5.46 -1.60
CA LEU A 298 -5.78 -4.17 -2.00
C LEU A 298 -4.66 -3.13 -1.87
N SER A 299 -4.49 -2.30 -2.90
CA SER A 299 -3.56 -1.17 -2.86
C SER A 299 -4.34 0.14 -3.02
N ILE A 300 -4.07 1.10 -2.15
CA ILE A 300 -4.70 2.43 -2.15
C ILE A 300 -3.65 3.51 -2.00
N SER A 301 -3.81 4.66 -2.63
CA SER A 301 -2.92 5.84 -2.47
C SER A 301 -3.60 6.98 -1.71
N ASP A 302 -4.79 6.73 -1.17
CA ASP A 302 -5.61 7.69 -0.45
C ASP A 302 -6.32 6.97 0.69
N LEU A 303 -5.93 7.28 1.93
CA LEU A 303 -6.46 6.62 3.11
C LEU A 303 -7.92 6.98 3.40
N SER A 304 -8.46 8.06 2.81
CA SER A 304 -9.87 8.41 2.96
C SER A 304 -10.81 7.33 2.38
N VAL A 305 -10.30 6.53 1.44
CA VAL A 305 -10.99 5.38 0.87
C VAL A 305 -11.34 4.33 1.93
N LEU A 306 -10.49 4.14 2.95
CA LEU A 306 -10.74 3.18 4.03
C LEU A 306 -11.98 3.55 4.85
N GLN A 307 -12.14 4.85 5.13
CA GLN A 307 -13.32 5.34 5.82
C GLN A 307 -14.58 4.99 5.04
N TYR A 308 -14.52 5.10 3.71
CA TYR A 308 -15.61 4.75 2.82
C TYR A 308 -15.94 3.25 2.89
N ILE A 309 -14.93 2.40 2.68
CA ILE A 309 -15.08 0.94 2.70
C ILE A 309 -15.69 0.45 4.02
N ILE A 310 -15.18 0.96 5.15
CA ILE A 310 -15.61 0.52 6.49
C ILE A 310 -17.03 1.00 6.80
N ARG A 311 -17.35 2.28 6.54
CA ARG A 311 -18.68 2.85 6.84
C ARG A 311 -19.78 2.36 5.92
N HIS A 312 -19.43 1.90 4.72
CA HIS A 312 -20.38 1.47 3.70
C HIS A 312 -20.29 -0.02 3.40
N LYS A 313 -19.76 -0.83 4.34
CA LYS A 313 -19.63 -2.28 4.20
C LYS A 313 -20.94 -2.97 3.76
N ASP A 314 -22.08 -2.48 4.24
CA ASP A 314 -23.42 -3.01 3.90
C ASP A 314 -23.76 -2.85 2.42
N ILE A 315 -23.25 -1.79 1.79
CA ILE A 315 -23.45 -1.55 0.35
C ILE A 315 -22.68 -2.61 -0.44
N PHE A 316 -21.46 -2.94 -0.02
CA PHE A 316 -20.63 -3.95 -0.69
C PHE A 316 -21.11 -5.39 -0.41
N SER A 317 -21.66 -5.67 0.77
CA SER A 317 -22.17 -7.01 1.14
C SER A 317 -23.53 -7.34 0.53
N GLN A 318 -24.42 -6.36 0.32
CA GLN A 318 -25.75 -6.60 -0.27
C GLN A 318 -25.75 -6.81 -1.79
N GLU A 319 -24.64 -6.56 -2.47
CA GLU A 319 -24.51 -6.64 -3.93
C GLU A 319 -24.28 -8.03 -4.51
N GLU A 320 -24.30 -9.09 -3.70
CA GLU A 320 -24.00 -10.45 -4.17
C GLU A 320 -24.89 -10.90 -5.35
N ALA A 321 -26.14 -10.43 -5.42
CA ALA A 321 -27.05 -10.70 -6.54
C ALA A 321 -26.66 -9.97 -7.84
N ILE A 322 -26.11 -8.75 -7.75
CA ILE A 322 -25.63 -7.96 -8.88
C ILE A 322 -24.30 -8.54 -9.37
N LYS A 323 -23.39 -8.86 -8.44
CA LYS A 323 -22.09 -9.49 -8.70
C LYS A 323 -22.24 -10.87 -9.35
N ARG A 324 -23.18 -11.71 -8.90
CA ARG A 324 -23.50 -13.00 -9.53
C ARG A 324 -24.03 -12.84 -10.96
N LYS A 325 -24.88 -11.84 -11.21
CA LYS A 325 -25.38 -11.53 -12.57
C LYS A 325 -24.26 -11.03 -13.50
N VAL A 326 -23.39 -10.17 -12.98
CA VAL A 326 -22.22 -9.65 -13.69
C VAL A 326 -21.23 -10.78 -14.02
N LEU A 327 -20.92 -11.65 -13.05
CA LEU A 327 -20.06 -12.83 -13.24
C LEU A 327 -20.65 -13.84 -14.25
N ALA A 328 -21.96 -14.09 -14.18
CA ALA A 328 -22.65 -14.95 -15.13
C ALA A 328 -22.65 -14.37 -16.56
N ASN A 329 -22.77 -13.05 -16.70
CA ASN A 329 -22.67 -12.39 -18.01
C ASN A 329 -21.24 -12.45 -18.56
N LEU A 330 -20.19 -12.24 -17.75
CA LEU A 330 -18.80 -12.41 -18.19
C LEU A 330 -18.50 -13.82 -18.67
N GLN A 331 -18.99 -14.84 -17.96
CA GLN A 331 -18.83 -16.24 -18.39
C GLN A 331 -19.52 -16.50 -19.73
N ARG A 332 -20.67 -15.86 -20.00
CA ARG A 332 -21.31 -15.93 -21.32
C ARG A 332 -20.48 -15.22 -22.39
N THR A 333 -20.03 -13.99 -22.15
CA THR A 333 -19.24 -13.22 -23.12
C THR A 333 -17.86 -13.86 -23.41
N LEU A 334 -17.27 -14.58 -22.46
CA LEU A 334 -16.04 -15.35 -22.67
C LEU A 334 -16.30 -16.65 -23.45
N ASN A 335 -17.46 -17.28 -23.27
CA ASN A 335 -17.87 -18.48 -24.01
C ASN A 335 -18.37 -18.18 -25.43
N ASP A 336 -18.91 -16.98 -25.67
CA ASP A 336 -19.39 -16.54 -27.00
C ASP A 336 -18.24 -16.06 -27.92
N ASN A 337 -17.00 -15.99 -27.42
CA ASN A 337 -15.80 -15.60 -28.16
C ASN A 337 -14.80 -16.76 -28.41
N ASN A 338 -15.17 -17.99 -28.06
CA ASN A 338 -14.54 -19.24 -28.51
C ASN A 338 -15.46 -19.94 -29.52
#